data_AF-A0A7S0P6Z8-F1
#
_entry.id   AF-A0A7S0P6Z8-F1
#
_cell.length_a   1.000
_cell.length_b   1.000
_cell.length_c   1.000
_cell.angle_alpha   90.00
_cell.angle_beta   90.00
_cell.angle_gamma   90.00
#
_symmetry.space_group_name_H-M   'P 1'
#
loop_
_entity.id
_entity.type
_entity.pdbx_description
1 polymer ?
#
loop_
_entity_poly.entity_id
_entity_poly.type
_entity_poly.pdbx_seq_one_letter_code
_entity_poly.pdbx_strand_id
1 'polypeptide(L)'
;KPSRGGGGLLDSLLSAVGPASKAPRRELTMVQIQERREEEERRRVSAVAAQVRSAAAAECKKLVSDASASCHRFKPAPKFWRYLQKEEAEDAGLMSLSAGEGDDRYVVVYKSDCPPPPELVEMEREAEEAKAAAEDDMRRREEVLAAAAKETARLREAAAGHAGGAASARPLTAAQRRQAQIESLARGAETVKMTEKIEKRTVGQIQDECLAHRAREA
;
A
#
# COMPACT_ATOMS: atom_id res chain seq x y z
N LYS A 1 -82.68 -27.51 -1.80
CA LYS A 1 -82.53 -26.02 -1.80
C LYS A 1 -82.30 -25.57 -0.35
N PRO A 2 -81.47 -24.57 -0.01
CA PRO A 2 -80.26 -23.97 -0.63
C PRO A 2 -78.97 -24.32 0.19
N SER A 3 -77.77 -24.35 -0.39
CA SER A 3 -76.71 -23.30 -0.45
C SER A 3 -76.14 -22.77 0.89
N ARG A 4 -74.79 -22.77 0.93
CA ARG A 4 -73.80 -22.05 1.78
C ARG A 4 -72.73 -23.06 2.20
N GLY A 5 -71.58 -23.12 1.53
CA GLY A 5 -70.62 -22.01 1.46
C GLY A 5 -69.61 -22.22 2.59
N GLY A 6 -68.78 -23.25 2.44
CA GLY A 6 -67.76 -23.65 3.41
C GLY A 6 -66.49 -24.06 2.68
N GLY A 7 -66.00 -23.18 1.81
CA GLY A 7 -64.62 -23.25 1.34
C GLY A 7 -63.74 -23.06 2.56
N GLY A 8 -63.08 -24.14 2.98
CA GLY A 8 -62.30 -24.16 4.22
C GLY A 8 -61.19 -23.13 4.17
N LEU A 9 -60.82 -22.61 5.34
CA LEU A 9 -59.63 -21.76 5.54
C LEU A 9 -58.37 -22.30 4.84
N LEU A 10 -58.33 -23.60 4.57
CA LEU A 10 -57.23 -24.30 3.88
C LEU A 10 -57.16 -23.97 2.38
N ASP A 11 -58.29 -23.74 1.69
CA ASP A 11 -58.30 -23.31 0.28
C ASP A 11 -57.81 -21.85 0.14
N SER A 12 -58.08 -20.99 1.14
CA SER A 12 -57.52 -19.64 1.19
C SER A 12 -56.02 -19.62 1.51
N LEU A 13 -55.51 -20.60 2.26
CA LEU A 13 -54.08 -20.72 2.54
C LEU A 13 -53.29 -21.27 1.35
N LEU A 14 -53.88 -22.15 0.53
CA LEU A 14 -53.27 -22.66 -0.69
C LEU A 14 -53.31 -21.64 -1.84
N SER A 15 -54.26 -20.71 -1.86
CA SER A 15 -54.30 -19.60 -2.83
C SER A 15 -53.32 -18.45 -2.48
N ALA A 16 -52.71 -18.46 -1.29
CA ALA A 16 -51.70 -17.48 -0.87
C ALA A 16 -50.28 -17.83 -1.35
N VAL A 17 -50.08 -19.01 -1.94
CA VAL A 17 -48.85 -19.35 -2.68
C VAL A 17 -49.04 -18.91 -4.13
N GLY A 18 -48.92 -17.61 -4.35
CA GLY A 18 -48.77 -17.04 -5.69
C GLY A 18 -47.58 -17.68 -6.44
N PRO A 19 -47.57 -17.62 -7.78
CA PRO A 19 -46.52 -18.22 -8.57
C PRO A 19 -45.15 -17.68 -8.18
N ALA A 20 -44.18 -18.58 -8.02
CA ALA A 20 -42.78 -18.23 -7.82
C ALA A 20 -42.23 -17.48 -9.05
N SER A 21 -42.26 -16.15 -9.03
CA SER A 21 -41.31 -15.26 -9.71
C SER A 21 -41.61 -13.85 -9.21
N LYS A 22 -40.69 -13.03 -8.73
CA LYS A 22 -39.27 -12.91 -9.00
C LYS A 22 -38.61 -12.65 -7.64
N ALA A 23 -37.54 -13.37 -7.33
CA ALA A 23 -36.68 -12.98 -6.22
C ALA A 23 -36.40 -11.47 -6.32
N PRO A 24 -36.44 -10.68 -5.23
CA PRO A 24 -35.89 -9.34 -5.28
C PRO A 24 -34.44 -9.54 -5.70
N ARG A 25 -34.07 -8.94 -6.84
CA ARG A 25 -32.68 -8.84 -7.27
C ARG A 25 -32.02 -8.06 -6.14
N ARG A 26 -31.41 -8.76 -5.17
CA ARG A 26 -30.70 -8.16 -4.04
C ARG A 26 -29.64 -7.28 -4.68
N GLU A 27 -29.89 -5.98 -4.71
CA GLU A 27 -28.87 -5.00 -5.00
C GLU A 27 -27.84 -5.17 -3.90
N LEU A 28 -26.72 -5.83 -4.26
CA LEU A 28 -25.59 -5.95 -3.36
C LEU A 28 -25.19 -4.53 -2.99
N THR A 29 -25.12 -4.27 -1.70
CA THR A 29 -24.62 -2.98 -1.21
C THR A 29 -23.19 -2.78 -1.73
N MET A 30 -22.76 -1.51 -1.88
CA MET A 30 -21.38 -1.21 -2.31
C MET A 30 -20.32 -1.95 -1.49
N VAL A 31 -20.59 -2.17 -0.19
CA VAL A 31 -19.76 -2.96 0.72
C VAL A 31 -19.68 -4.42 0.29
N GLN A 32 -20.82 -5.08 0.02
CA GLN A 32 -20.85 -6.48 -0.42
C GLN A 32 -20.20 -6.68 -1.80
N ILE A 33 -20.32 -5.70 -2.70
CA ILE A 33 -19.64 -5.73 -4.00
C ILE A 33 -18.12 -5.65 -3.80
N GLN A 34 -17.66 -4.80 -2.87
CA GLN A 34 -16.26 -4.63 -2.55
C GLN A 34 -15.68 -5.90 -1.89
N GLU A 35 -16.35 -6.45 -0.88
CA GLU A 35 -15.97 -7.70 -0.22
C GLU A 35 -15.84 -8.85 -1.21
N ARG A 36 -16.80 -8.99 -2.12
CA ARG A 36 -16.74 -10.05 -3.14
C ARG A 36 -15.56 -9.87 -4.10
N ARG A 37 -15.23 -8.63 -4.48
CA ARG A 37 -14.06 -8.35 -5.34
C ARG A 37 -12.76 -8.69 -4.64
N GLU A 38 -12.62 -8.32 -3.37
CA GLU A 38 -11.45 -8.65 -2.55
C GLU A 38 -11.31 -10.16 -2.35
N GLU A 39 -12.42 -10.88 -2.15
CA GLU A 39 -12.39 -12.33 -2.05
C GLU A 39 -11.98 -12.99 -3.37
N GLU A 40 -12.53 -12.54 -4.50
CA GLU A 40 -12.13 -13.01 -5.84
C GLU A 40 -10.64 -12.77 -6.10
N GLU A 41 -10.13 -11.60 -5.71
CA GLU A 41 -8.71 -11.27 -5.83
C GLU A 41 -7.83 -12.14 -4.94
N ARG A 42 -8.20 -12.32 -3.67
CA ARG A 42 -7.51 -13.24 -2.74
C ARG A 42 -7.46 -14.66 -3.29
N ARG A 43 -8.56 -15.15 -3.85
CA ARG A 43 -8.62 -16.48 -4.47
C ARG A 43 -7.69 -16.57 -5.68
N ARG A 44 -7.65 -15.55 -6.54
CA ARG A 44 -6.72 -15.51 -7.69
C ARG A 44 -5.27 -15.52 -7.25
N VAL A 45 -4.89 -14.65 -6.31
CA VAL A 45 -3.53 -14.58 -5.76
C VAL A 45 -3.15 -15.92 -5.13
N SER A 46 -4.04 -16.53 -4.36
CA SER A 46 -3.82 -17.85 -3.74
C SER A 46 -3.62 -18.95 -4.79
N ALA A 47 -4.39 -18.94 -5.88
CA ALA A 47 -4.25 -19.94 -6.94
C ALA A 47 -2.89 -19.79 -7.66
N VAL A 48 -2.47 -18.56 -7.95
CA VAL A 48 -1.16 -18.29 -8.54
C VAL A 48 -0.04 -18.68 -7.58
N ALA A 49 -0.17 -18.38 -6.29
CA ALA A 49 0.80 -18.79 -5.27
C ALA A 49 1.01 -20.31 -5.24
N ALA A 50 -0.08 -21.08 -5.32
CA ALA A 50 0.00 -22.54 -5.39
C ALA A 50 0.73 -23.03 -6.66
N GLN A 51 0.50 -22.38 -7.80
CA GLN A 51 1.22 -22.70 -9.04
C GLN A 51 2.70 -22.38 -8.94
N VAL A 52 3.07 -21.22 -8.37
CA VAL A 52 4.47 -20.83 -8.17
C VAL A 52 5.18 -21.81 -7.25
N ARG A 53 4.56 -22.21 -6.13
CA ARG A 53 5.09 -23.22 -5.22
C ARG A 53 5.31 -24.55 -5.91
N SER A 54 4.29 -25.05 -6.62
CA SER A 54 4.40 -26.31 -7.35
C SER A 54 5.51 -26.29 -8.41
N ALA A 55 5.68 -25.16 -9.13
CA ALA A 55 6.75 -25.02 -10.11
C ALA A 55 8.13 -24.94 -9.45
N ALA A 56 8.26 -24.18 -8.36
CA ALA A 56 9.51 -24.07 -7.61
C ALA A 56 9.94 -25.41 -7.01
N ALA A 57 9.01 -26.16 -6.41
CA ALA A 57 9.25 -27.51 -5.90
C ALA A 57 9.73 -28.47 -6.99
N ALA A 58 9.15 -28.39 -8.19
CA ALA A 58 9.56 -29.21 -9.32
C ALA A 58 11.00 -28.89 -9.78
N GLU A 59 11.35 -27.60 -9.88
CA GLU A 59 12.72 -27.18 -10.22
C GLU A 59 13.73 -27.55 -9.12
N CYS A 60 13.38 -27.41 -7.85
CA CYS A 60 14.23 -27.84 -6.73
C CYS A 60 14.46 -29.35 -6.75
N LYS A 61 13.40 -30.14 -6.95
CA LYS A 61 13.51 -31.60 -7.09
C LYS A 61 14.39 -31.99 -8.28
N LYS A 62 14.24 -31.30 -9.40
CA LYS A 62 15.07 -31.51 -10.59
C LYS A 62 16.54 -31.22 -10.29
N LEU A 63 16.84 -30.09 -9.65
CA LEU A 63 18.19 -29.72 -9.24
C LEU A 63 18.81 -30.79 -8.33
N VAL A 64 18.08 -31.25 -7.31
CA VAL A 64 18.55 -32.32 -6.40
C VAL A 64 18.86 -33.61 -7.16
N SER A 65 18.01 -34.00 -8.12
CA SER A 65 18.18 -35.23 -8.90
C SER A 65 19.29 -35.16 -9.97
N ASP A 66 19.60 -33.96 -10.46
CA ASP A 66 20.57 -33.77 -11.53
C ASP A 66 21.98 -33.62 -10.95
N ALA A 67 22.79 -34.68 -11.02
CA ALA A 67 24.16 -34.67 -10.50
C ALA A 67 25.07 -33.63 -11.18
N SER A 68 24.75 -33.19 -12.39
CA SER A 68 25.59 -32.25 -13.16
C SER A 68 25.33 -30.78 -12.83
N ALA A 69 24.14 -30.46 -12.33
CA ALA A 69 23.77 -29.10 -11.97
C ALA A 69 24.20 -28.77 -10.53
N SER A 70 24.94 -27.68 -10.34
CA SER A 70 25.32 -27.15 -9.02
C SER A 70 24.31 -26.14 -8.47
N CYS A 71 23.62 -25.41 -9.36
CA CYS A 71 22.64 -24.39 -9.00
C CYS A 71 21.52 -24.25 -10.04
N HIS A 72 20.40 -23.66 -9.62
CA HIS A 72 19.29 -23.25 -10.48
C HIS A 72 18.98 -21.78 -10.27
N ARG A 73 18.78 -21.04 -11.37
CA ARG A 73 18.39 -19.62 -11.36
C ARG A 73 16.94 -19.48 -11.80
N PHE A 74 16.09 -18.96 -10.91
CA PHE A 74 14.73 -18.58 -11.25
C PHE A 74 14.69 -17.29 -12.08
N LYS A 75 13.59 -17.10 -12.80
CA LYS A 75 13.32 -15.83 -13.49
C LYS A 75 13.11 -14.69 -12.48
N PRO A 76 13.48 -13.44 -12.82
CA PRO A 76 13.13 -12.27 -12.04
C PRO A 76 11.64 -12.25 -11.71
N ALA A 77 11.34 -11.95 -10.46
CA ALA A 77 9.97 -11.96 -9.96
C ALA A 77 9.78 -10.98 -8.79
N PRO A 78 8.56 -10.46 -8.58
CA PRO A 78 8.20 -9.69 -7.40
C PRO A 78 8.58 -10.35 -6.06
N LYS A 79 8.78 -9.52 -5.02
CA LYS A 79 9.20 -9.95 -3.67
C LYS A 79 8.40 -11.15 -3.13
N PHE A 80 7.07 -11.11 -3.28
CA PHE A 80 6.19 -12.17 -2.78
C PHE A 80 6.45 -13.53 -3.44
N TRP A 81 6.62 -13.57 -4.77
CA TRP A 81 6.85 -14.83 -5.49
C TRP A 81 8.25 -15.39 -5.23
N ARG A 82 9.26 -14.51 -5.10
CA ARG A 82 10.61 -14.91 -4.71
C ARG A 82 10.64 -15.50 -3.31
N TYR A 83 9.84 -14.97 -2.38
CA TYR A 83 9.71 -15.53 -1.05
C TYR A 83 9.23 -16.99 -1.11
N LEU A 84 8.18 -17.27 -1.91
CA LEU A 84 7.70 -18.65 -2.08
C LEU A 84 8.77 -19.56 -2.70
N GLN A 85 9.54 -19.08 -3.68
CA GLN A 85 10.64 -19.85 -4.26
C GLN A 85 11.72 -20.19 -3.23
N LYS A 86 12.02 -19.27 -2.30
CA LYS A 86 12.96 -19.51 -1.20
C LYS A 86 12.43 -20.54 -0.20
N GLU A 87 11.15 -20.45 0.19
CA GLU A 87 10.52 -21.45 1.07
C GLU A 87 10.65 -22.86 0.49
N GLU A 88 10.31 -23.05 -0.78
CA GLU A 88 10.38 -24.38 -1.42
C GLU A 88 11.83 -24.88 -1.56
N ALA A 89 12.80 -23.97 -1.70
CA ALA A 89 14.22 -24.34 -1.71
C ALA A 89 14.70 -24.77 -0.32
N GLU A 90 14.26 -24.07 0.74
CA GLU A 90 14.55 -24.42 2.13
C GLU A 90 13.93 -25.78 2.50
N ASP A 91 12.67 -26.03 2.11
CA ASP A 91 11.99 -27.32 2.29
C ASP A 91 12.72 -28.47 1.57
N ALA A 92 13.35 -28.18 0.44
CA ALA A 92 14.18 -29.14 -0.30
C ALA A 92 15.61 -29.31 0.27
N GLY A 93 15.96 -28.59 1.34
CA GLY A 93 17.30 -28.61 1.95
C GLY A 93 18.38 -27.94 1.10
N LEU A 94 17.98 -27.00 0.24
CA LEU A 94 18.87 -26.26 -0.64
C LEU A 94 19.15 -24.86 -0.09
N MET A 95 20.31 -24.31 -0.42
CA MET A 95 20.63 -22.93 -0.07
C MET A 95 20.01 -21.98 -1.10
N SER A 96 19.36 -20.90 -0.67
CA SER A 96 18.77 -19.92 -1.59
C SER A 96 19.25 -18.50 -1.31
N LEU A 97 19.50 -17.75 -2.37
CA LEU A 97 19.96 -16.37 -2.34
C LEU A 97 19.08 -15.52 -3.26
N SER A 98 18.77 -14.28 -2.87
CA SER A 98 18.22 -13.31 -3.82
C SER A 98 19.37 -12.51 -4.41
N ALA A 99 19.37 -12.33 -5.72
CA ALA A 99 20.38 -11.54 -6.40
C ALA A 99 19.75 -10.56 -7.39
N GLY A 100 20.49 -9.51 -7.74
CA GLY A 100 20.07 -8.46 -8.67
C GLY A 100 19.39 -7.27 -8.00
N GLU A 101 19.10 -6.24 -8.78
CA GLU A 101 18.60 -4.96 -8.28
C GLU A 101 17.17 -4.68 -8.77
N GLY A 102 16.40 -3.91 -7.98
CA GLY A 102 15.07 -3.43 -8.39
C GLY A 102 14.11 -4.54 -8.80
N ASP A 103 13.63 -4.44 -10.05
CA ASP A 103 12.66 -5.32 -10.70
C ASP A 103 13.31 -6.55 -11.37
N ASP A 104 14.60 -6.49 -11.68
CA ASP A 104 15.35 -7.60 -12.28
C ASP A 104 15.78 -8.65 -11.24
N ARG A 105 15.43 -8.41 -9.99
CA ARG A 105 15.86 -9.18 -8.84
C ARG A 105 15.22 -10.58 -8.85
N TYR A 106 16.03 -11.62 -8.66
CA TYR A 106 15.69 -13.04 -8.86
C TYR A 106 16.20 -13.92 -7.70
N VAL A 107 15.87 -15.22 -7.70
CA VAL A 107 16.36 -16.21 -6.73
C VAL A 107 17.30 -17.18 -7.41
N VAL A 108 18.43 -17.47 -6.77
CA VAL A 108 19.34 -18.57 -7.14
C VAL A 108 19.33 -19.58 -6.01
N VAL A 109 19.23 -20.85 -6.38
CA VAL A 109 19.25 -21.98 -5.46
C VAL A 109 20.48 -22.82 -5.73
N TYR A 110 21.21 -23.14 -4.69
CA TYR A 110 22.45 -23.89 -4.70
C TYR A 110 22.25 -25.20 -3.93
N LYS A 111 22.93 -26.24 -4.40
CA LYS A 111 23.05 -27.46 -3.59
C LYS A 111 23.98 -27.22 -2.40
N SER A 112 23.76 -27.98 -1.34
CA SER A 112 24.56 -27.92 -0.13
C SER A 112 26.01 -28.35 -0.33
N ASP A 113 26.29 -29.23 -1.30
CA ASP A 113 27.63 -29.67 -1.69
C ASP A 113 28.34 -28.68 -2.63
N CYS A 114 27.59 -27.76 -3.25
CA CYS A 114 28.08 -26.73 -4.17
C CYS A 114 27.61 -25.33 -3.72
N PRO A 115 28.03 -24.85 -2.54
CA PRO A 115 27.59 -23.56 -2.02
C PRO A 115 28.05 -22.39 -2.91
N PRO A 116 27.35 -21.24 -2.84
CA PRO A 116 27.80 -20.04 -3.52
C PRO A 116 29.19 -19.60 -3.01
N PRO A 117 29.98 -18.91 -3.85
CA PRO A 117 31.21 -18.24 -3.42
C PRO A 117 30.95 -17.36 -2.19
N PRO A 118 31.83 -17.40 -1.16
CA PRO A 118 31.63 -16.66 0.08
C PRO A 118 31.51 -15.14 -0.13
N GLU A 119 32.25 -14.59 -1.10
CA GLU A 119 32.19 -13.19 -1.49
C GLU A 119 30.77 -12.74 -1.90
N LEU A 120 30.03 -13.59 -2.61
CA LEU A 120 28.66 -13.30 -3.02
C LEU A 120 27.69 -13.35 -1.84
N VAL A 121 27.95 -14.22 -0.87
CA VAL A 121 27.13 -14.32 0.35
C VAL A 121 27.32 -13.06 1.21
N GLU A 122 28.55 -12.60 1.35
CA GLU A 122 28.86 -11.37 2.09
C GLU A 122 28.25 -10.13 1.44
N MET A 123 28.40 -10.00 0.12
CA MET A 123 27.80 -8.88 -0.63
C MET A 123 26.28 -8.82 -0.45
N GLU A 124 25.58 -9.95 -0.51
CA GLU A 124 24.13 -9.97 -0.31
C GLU A 124 23.74 -9.72 1.14
N ARG A 125 24.56 -10.17 2.11
CA ARG A 125 24.35 -9.84 3.53
C ARG A 125 24.45 -8.34 3.77
N GLU A 126 25.47 -7.69 3.21
CA GLU A 126 25.63 -6.24 3.29
C GLU A 126 24.48 -5.49 2.61
N ALA A 127 24.02 -5.97 1.45
CA ALA A 127 22.87 -5.40 0.76
C ALA A 127 21.56 -5.53 1.57
N GLU A 128 21.36 -6.66 2.25
CA GLU A 128 20.22 -6.88 3.13
C GLU A 128 20.26 -5.98 4.38
N GLU A 129 21.44 -5.83 5.00
CA GLU A 129 21.67 -4.94 6.14
C GLU A 129 21.42 -3.47 5.75
N ALA A 130 21.94 -3.02 4.61
CA ALA A 130 21.72 -1.67 4.10
C ALA A 130 20.24 -1.38 3.82
N LYS A 131 19.52 -2.38 3.30
CA LYS A 131 18.09 -2.27 3.04
C LYS A 131 17.27 -2.19 4.32
N ALA A 132 17.59 -3.00 5.34
CA ALA A 132 16.94 -2.94 6.64
C ALA A 132 17.10 -1.56 7.28
N ALA A 133 18.31 -0.97 7.18
CA ALA A 133 18.57 0.39 7.64
C ALA A 133 17.74 1.44 6.89
N ALA A 134 17.60 1.31 5.56
CA ALA A 134 16.80 2.22 4.75
C ALA A 134 15.29 2.10 5.05
N GLU A 135 14.77 0.89 5.25
CA GLU A 135 13.38 0.66 5.67
C GLU A 135 13.10 1.25 7.06
N ASP A 136 14.05 1.16 8.00
CA ASP A 136 13.94 1.77 9.33
C ASP A 136 13.91 3.31 9.27
N ASP A 137 14.78 3.92 8.45
CA ASP A 137 14.82 5.38 8.28
C ASP A 137 13.54 5.91 7.62
N MET A 138 13.03 5.21 6.60
CA MET A 138 11.74 5.53 6.00
C MET A 138 10.61 5.46 7.02
N ARG A 139 10.56 4.42 7.86
CA ARG A 139 9.55 4.31 8.92
C ARG A 139 9.62 5.48 9.90
N ARG A 140 10.83 5.87 10.33
CA ARG A 140 11.04 7.04 11.21
C ARG A 140 10.55 8.32 10.54
N ARG A 141 10.83 8.52 9.25
CA ARG A 141 10.34 9.69 8.50
C ARG A 141 8.80 9.72 8.43
N GLU A 142 8.17 8.58 8.18
CA GLU A 142 6.70 8.46 8.17
C GLU A 142 6.10 8.76 9.55
N GLU A 143 6.72 8.27 10.64
CA GLU A 143 6.31 8.58 12.01
C GLU A 143 6.40 10.08 12.33
N VAL A 144 7.50 10.73 11.92
CA VAL A 144 7.68 12.19 12.07
C VAL A 144 6.64 12.95 11.26
N LEU A 145 6.38 12.55 10.01
CA LEU A 145 5.36 13.17 9.17
C LEU A 145 3.95 12.98 9.75
N ALA A 146 3.64 11.79 10.26
CA ALA A 146 2.36 11.52 10.91
C ALA A 146 2.19 12.32 12.21
N ALA A 147 3.25 12.49 13.00
CA ALA A 147 3.24 13.32 14.19
C ALA A 147 3.03 14.81 13.84
N ALA A 148 3.71 15.31 12.81
CA ALA A 148 3.52 16.66 12.30
C ALA A 148 2.11 16.89 11.75
N ALA A 149 1.54 15.90 11.05
CA ALA A 149 0.15 15.94 10.57
C ALA A 149 -0.87 15.98 11.72
N LYS A 150 -0.63 15.22 12.79
CA LYS A 150 -1.47 15.27 14.00
C LYS A 150 -1.37 16.61 14.72
N GLU A 151 -0.17 17.17 14.82
CA GLU A 151 0.03 18.46 15.49
C GLU A 151 -0.57 19.62 14.68
N THR A 152 -0.41 19.61 13.35
CA THR A 152 -1.07 20.59 12.47
C THR A 152 -2.59 20.47 12.51
N ALA A 153 -3.15 19.25 12.62
CA ALA A 153 -4.58 19.04 12.83
C ALA A 153 -5.04 19.60 14.19
N ARG A 154 -4.29 19.36 15.28
CA ARG A 154 -4.57 19.94 16.61
C ARG A 154 -4.53 21.47 16.60
N LEU A 155 -3.52 22.07 15.98
CA LEU A 155 -3.43 23.53 15.86
C LEU A 155 -4.59 24.11 15.04
N ARG A 156 -5.04 23.39 14.00
CA ARG A 156 -6.21 23.78 13.21
C ARG A 156 -7.51 23.70 14.00
N GLU A 157 -7.69 22.66 14.82
CA GLU A 157 -8.85 22.55 15.72
C GLU A 157 -8.82 23.60 16.83
N ALA A 158 -7.66 23.88 17.42
CA ALA A 158 -7.48 24.93 18.42
C ALA A 158 -7.78 26.33 17.85
N ALA A 159 -7.36 26.60 16.60
CA ALA A 159 -7.69 27.84 15.89
C ALA A 159 -9.19 27.94 15.57
N ALA A 160 -9.87 26.83 15.26
CA ALA A 160 -11.32 26.79 15.07
C ALA A 160 -12.07 27.00 16.39
N GLY A 161 -11.55 26.49 17.52
CA GLY A 161 -12.11 26.70 18.86
C GLY A 161 -11.99 28.14 19.37
N HIS A 162 -10.96 28.89 18.96
CA HIS A 162 -10.78 30.30 19.33
C HIS A 162 -11.71 31.28 18.58
N ALA A 163 -12.44 30.82 17.55
CA ALA A 163 -13.45 31.62 16.86
C ALA A 163 -14.80 31.68 17.61
N GLY A 164 -14.99 30.88 18.66
CA GLY A 164 -16.22 30.85 19.47
C GLY A 164 -16.28 31.87 20.63
N GLY A 165 -15.19 32.62 20.87
CA GLY A 165 -15.05 33.51 22.03
C GLY A 165 -14.96 34.99 21.69
N ALA A 166 -15.88 35.53 20.88
CA ALA A 166 -15.97 36.98 20.64
C ALA A 166 -17.42 37.46 20.52
N ALA A 167 -18.31 37.01 21.40
CA ALA A 167 -19.65 37.57 21.54
C ALA A 167 -19.62 38.82 22.44
N SER A 168 -18.88 39.87 22.04
CA SER A 168 -19.06 41.26 22.50
C SER A 168 -18.17 42.21 21.71
N ALA A 169 -18.39 42.29 20.39
CA ALA A 169 -17.78 43.34 19.58
C ALA A 169 -18.89 44.13 18.91
N ARG A 170 -18.93 45.45 19.18
CA ARG A 170 -19.79 46.40 18.44
C ARG A 170 -19.61 46.14 16.94
N PRO A 171 -20.69 46.13 16.15
CA PRO A 171 -20.59 45.84 14.72
C PRO A 171 -19.64 46.86 14.07
N LEU A 172 -18.57 46.36 13.45
CA LEU A 172 -17.58 47.18 12.76
C LEU A 172 -18.28 48.02 11.68
N THR A 173 -17.92 49.29 11.60
CA THR A 173 -18.39 50.17 10.52
C THR A 173 -17.86 49.68 9.18
N ALA A 174 -18.51 50.07 8.08
CA ALA A 174 -18.11 49.63 6.73
C ALA A 174 -16.63 49.98 6.40
N ALA A 175 -16.12 51.08 6.94
CA ALA A 175 -14.72 51.48 6.80
C ALA A 175 -13.76 50.53 7.52
N GLN A 176 -14.10 50.12 8.75
CA GLN A 176 -13.28 49.19 9.53
C GLN A 176 -13.26 47.78 8.92
N ARG A 177 -14.37 47.33 8.32
CA ARG A 177 -14.41 46.06 7.58
C ARG A 177 -13.51 46.09 6.35
N ARG A 178 -13.54 47.19 5.58
CA ARG A 178 -12.65 47.38 4.42
C ARG A 178 -11.18 47.37 4.85
N GLN A 179 -10.85 48.05 5.94
CA GLN A 179 -9.48 48.09 6.47
C GLN A 179 -8.99 46.70 6.91
N ALA A 180 -9.81 45.94 7.65
CA ALA A 180 -9.47 44.57 8.05
C ALA A 180 -9.28 43.63 6.84
N GLN A 181 -10.07 43.84 5.78
CA GLN A 181 -9.96 43.08 4.53
C GLN A 181 -8.68 43.41 3.77
N ILE A 182 -8.26 44.69 3.74
CA ILE A 182 -6.99 45.13 3.16
C ILE A 182 -5.81 44.53 3.94
N GLU A 183 -5.85 44.54 5.27
CA GLU A 183 -4.78 43.97 6.10
C GLU A 183 -4.68 42.45 5.99
N SER A 184 -5.82 41.76 5.84
CA SER A 184 -5.88 40.32 5.54
C SER A 184 -5.17 40.01 4.21
N LEU A 185 -5.48 40.78 3.16
CA LEU A 185 -4.86 40.62 1.85
C LEU A 185 -3.36 40.97 1.88
N ALA A 186 -2.95 41.98 2.64
CA ALA A 186 -1.55 42.36 2.82
C ALA A 186 -0.75 41.25 3.53
N ARG A 187 -1.29 40.67 4.61
CA ARG A 187 -0.68 39.50 5.28
C ARG A 187 -0.57 38.29 4.35
N GLY A 188 -1.61 38.02 3.56
CA GLY A 188 -1.58 36.98 2.53
C GLY A 188 -0.45 37.21 1.51
N ALA A 189 -0.30 38.43 1.00
CA ALA A 189 0.75 38.78 0.06
C ALA A 189 2.17 38.65 0.65
N GLU A 190 2.36 38.92 1.93
CA GLU A 190 3.64 38.70 2.62
C GLU A 190 3.97 37.22 2.76
N THR A 191 2.99 36.37 3.08
CA THR A 191 3.20 34.91 3.17
C THR A 191 3.61 34.30 1.82
N VAL A 192 3.01 34.76 0.71
CA VAL A 192 3.37 34.29 -0.64
C VAL A 192 4.81 34.69 -1.01
N LYS A 193 5.22 35.92 -0.67
CA LYS A 193 6.62 36.36 -0.89
C LYS A 193 7.61 35.55 -0.05
N MET A 194 7.23 35.17 1.18
CA MET A 194 8.04 34.34 2.06
C MET A 194 8.20 32.93 1.50
N THR A 195 7.13 32.30 1.01
CA THR A 195 7.18 30.95 0.40
C THR A 195 7.98 30.94 -0.89
N GLU A 196 7.81 31.96 -1.75
CA GLU A 196 8.58 32.10 -2.99
C GLU A 196 10.10 32.28 -2.71
N LYS A 197 10.44 32.96 -1.60
CA LYS A 197 11.83 33.11 -1.16
C LYS A 197 12.42 31.81 -0.60
N ILE A 198 11.61 31.00 0.08
CA ILE A 198 12.02 29.67 0.56
C ILE A 198 12.26 28.75 -0.64
N GLU A 199 11.33 28.68 -1.60
CA GLU A 199 11.48 27.87 -2.82
C GLU A 199 12.74 28.25 -3.61
N LYS A 200 13.00 29.54 -3.83
CA LYS A 200 14.22 29.99 -4.51
C LYS A 200 15.51 29.59 -3.77
N ARG A 201 15.49 29.58 -2.43
CA ARG A 201 16.64 29.15 -1.62
C ARG A 201 16.84 27.63 -1.71
N THR A 202 15.76 26.85 -1.63
CA THR A 202 15.81 25.38 -1.72
C THR A 202 16.26 24.92 -3.11
N VAL A 203 15.76 25.55 -4.18
CA VAL A 203 16.18 25.23 -5.56
C VAL A 203 17.66 25.56 -5.77
N GLY A 204 18.15 26.68 -5.22
CA GLY A 204 19.58 27.01 -5.26
C GLY A 204 20.44 25.98 -4.53
N GLN A 205 20.03 25.56 -3.33
CA GLN A 205 20.74 24.53 -2.55
C GLN A 205 20.79 23.18 -3.28
N ILE A 206 19.69 22.76 -3.92
CA ILE A 206 19.64 21.53 -4.70
C ILE A 206 20.57 21.62 -5.94
N GLN A 207 20.63 22.78 -6.60
CA GLN A 207 21.54 22.99 -7.73
C GLN A 207 23.01 22.96 -7.31
N ASP A 208 23.35 23.56 -6.17
CA ASP A 208 24.71 23.54 -5.62
C ASP A 208 25.13 22.13 -5.20
N GLU A 209 24.23 21.34 -4.61
CA GLU A 209 24.47 19.92 -4.28
C GLU A 209 24.65 19.06 -5.54
N CYS A 210 23.85 19.28 -6.58
CA CYS A 210 23.99 18.59 -7.87
C CYS A 210 25.33 18.91 -8.55
N LEU A 211 25.79 20.16 -8.48
CA LEU A 211 27.08 20.58 -9.01
C LEU A 211 28.24 19.99 -8.19
N ALA A 212 28.13 19.96 -6.87
CA ALA A 212 29.11 19.35 -5.99
C ALA A 212 29.20 17.83 -6.19
N HIS A 213 28.09 17.14 -6.47
CA HIS A 213 28.08 15.72 -6.81
C HIS A 213 28.82 15.46 -8.13
N ARG A 214 28.51 16.23 -9.17
CA ARG A 214 29.17 16.10 -10.49
C ARG A 214 30.67 16.39 -10.43
N ALA A 215 31.12 17.26 -9.54
CA ALA A 215 32.54 17.55 -9.33
C ALA A 215 33.29 16.46 -8.54
N ARG A 216 32.58 15.54 -7.87
CA ARG A 216 33.16 14.39 -7.17
C ARG A 216 33.26 13.14 -8.04
N GLU A 217 32.52 13.10 -9.15
CA GLU A 217 32.50 12.01 -10.13
C GLU A 217 33.44 12.25 -11.34
N ALA A 218 34.19 13.37 -11.35
CA ALA A 218 35.21 13.71 -12.33
C ALA A 218 36.60 13.65 -11.71
#